data_AF-A0A1E3PKU3-F1
#
_entry.id   AF-A0A1E3PKU3-F1
#
_cell.length_a   1.000
_cell.length_b   1.000
_cell.length_c   1.000
_cell.angle_alpha   90.00
_cell.angle_beta   90.00
_cell.angle_gamma   90.00
#
_symmetry.space_group_name_H-M   'P 1'
#
loop_
_entity.id
_entity.type
_entity.pdbx_description
1 polymer ?
#
loop_
_entity_poly.entity_id
_entity_poly.type
_entity_poly.pdbx_seq_one_letter_code
_entity_poly.pdbx_strand_id
1 'polypeptide(L)'
;MSHAFKSRSNVSRLGFAMRLGYPSNICSLRSYTTEKNGINQLLQSDTSSHSRISSKSSYSNSIVNSFLKKSAFTPSLGSPFDVADLFYVDPNQIESFKLKEFVQPEESYEYIDSITNGEDNILLSWDHFKTIARRLGPKAFDHTQYFLMLEKIKQDIDVNKLAGKAGTMNPKYLEISRSVHELMVKADYNLDSCDYRELILIESKFGKSKEVEKLWLLLNEEKIAKDSTLYDAYILASCHGRPALWNIAKYLPKTDQTKIINPTVYHEPNCFEDPLSLVSAMADEGVLPTVETYNALVTSIGKSGDLKTVKAIIKTIWAIEIDKPVDRRKLITRSSVNYPNHMTLTAIIHTFGYNDRVAEGLRFIEKFSEAYHINLFYFSTGPIWEALLRWSYHTTTPKGNTPVEAIESIWSLLRQQRKLQPSGSSSALHTNVRQTVNMYKYLVLSKRDNEDYQGMLGLIPQIINGIKNPKDCDFLVGKVMLMSIKGFAQFGEMEKCDEILSKYSNYSVEATRLAKNYLVSIQNNELDFSDFRMGKGIENPNAEQVSEDGFFSTNM
;
A
#
# COMPACT_ATOMS: atom_id res chain seq x y z
N MET A 1 -64.79 10.95 47.18
CA MET A 1 -63.90 11.19 46.02
C MET A 1 -62.69 10.28 46.21
N SER A 2 -62.78 8.98 45.91
CA SER A 2 -62.64 8.32 44.58
C SER A 2 -61.23 8.51 44.00
N HIS A 3 -60.43 7.49 43.67
CA HIS A 3 -60.51 6.04 43.88
C HIS A 3 -59.08 5.45 43.77
N ALA A 4 -58.84 4.33 44.44
CA ALA A 4 -57.67 3.46 44.30
C ALA A 4 -57.62 2.75 42.93
N PHE A 5 -56.45 2.26 42.50
CA PHE A 5 -56.32 0.86 42.03
C PHE A 5 -54.87 0.34 42.07
N LYS A 6 -54.67 -0.73 42.85
CA LYS A 6 -53.59 -1.73 42.76
C LYS A 6 -53.98 -2.76 41.70
N SER A 7 -53.04 -3.32 40.94
CA SER A 7 -53.12 -4.75 40.63
C SER A 7 -51.74 -5.37 40.36
N ARG A 8 -51.50 -6.51 41.01
CA ARG A 8 -50.52 -7.54 40.67
C ARG A 8 -51.30 -8.70 40.03
N SER A 9 -50.73 -9.33 39.01
CA SER A 9 -50.86 -10.75 38.66
C SER A 9 -49.57 -11.10 37.87
N ASN A 10 -48.69 -12.05 38.19
CA ASN A 10 -48.72 -13.46 38.58
C ASN A 10 -49.15 -14.44 37.47
N VAL A 11 -48.19 -15.33 37.13
CA VAL A 11 -48.30 -16.67 36.51
C VAL A 11 -48.59 -16.65 34.98
N SER A 12 -47.75 -17.20 34.10
CA SER A 12 -47.69 -18.65 33.83
C SER A 12 -46.51 -19.03 32.91
N ARG A 13 -45.91 -20.20 33.20
CA ARG A 13 -45.14 -21.03 32.27
C ARG A 13 -46.05 -21.63 31.19
N LEU A 14 -45.56 -21.66 29.95
CA LEU A 14 -45.84 -22.62 28.85
C LEU A 14 -44.72 -22.36 27.83
N GLY A 15 -43.85 -23.29 27.40
CA GLY A 15 -44.10 -24.68 27.06
C GLY A 15 -44.48 -24.76 25.58
N PHE A 16 -43.74 -25.56 24.80
CA PHE A 16 -43.77 -25.82 23.34
C PHE A 16 -42.75 -25.05 22.50
N ALA A 17 -42.10 -25.62 21.49
CA ALA A 17 -41.83 -27.00 21.11
C ALA A 17 -40.80 -26.95 19.97
N MET A 18 -39.86 -27.89 19.95
CA MET A 18 -39.14 -28.24 18.73
C MET A 18 -40.15 -28.74 17.70
N ARG A 19 -40.18 -28.11 16.53
CA ARG A 19 -40.58 -28.77 15.27
C ARG A 19 -39.56 -28.40 14.21
N LEU A 20 -38.83 -29.44 13.80
CA LEU A 20 -38.12 -29.50 12.53
C LEU A 20 -39.14 -29.40 11.40
N GLY A 21 -38.86 -28.52 10.44
CA GLY A 21 -39.69 -28.33 9.26
C GLY A 21 -39.12 -27.19 8.43
N TYR A 22 -38.25 -27.53 7.48
CA TYR A 22 -37.93 -26.64 6.36
C TYR A 22 -39.21 -26.37 5.56
N PRO A 23 -39.41 -25.12 5.12
CA PRO A 23 -39.59 -24.94 3.70
C PRO A 23 -38.73 -23.80 3.13
N SER A 24 -38.35 -24.05 1.89
CA SER A 24 -37.74 -23.19 0.88
C SER A 24 -38.35 -21.79 0.75
N ASN A 25 -37.46 -20.83 0.48
CA ASN A 25 -37.64 -19.55 -0.23
C ASN A 25 -38.90 -18.72 0.08
N ILE A 26 -38.70 -17.59 0.77
CA ILE A 26 -39.26 -16.26 0.45
C ILE A 26 -38.59 -15.22 1.36
N CYS A 27 -38.23 -14.07 0.77
CA CYS A 27 -37.71 -12.88 1.41
C CYS A 27 -38.45 -12.50 2.70
N SER A 28 -37.70 -12.21 3.77
CA SER A 28 -38.12 -11.21 4.74
C SER A 28 -36.90 -10.48 5.30
N LEU A 29 -36.88 -9.16 5.05
CA LEU A 29 -36.02 -8.22 5.74
C LEU A 29 -36.28 -8.33 7.25
N ARG A 30 -35.24 -8.62 8.03
CA ARG A 30 -35.13 -8.12 9.40
C ARG A 30 -34.09 -7.02 9.43
N SER A 31 -34.58 -5.82 9.65
CA SER A 31 -33.83 -4.59 9.88
C SER A 31 -32.93 -4.73 11.11
N TYR A 32 -31.62 -4.64 10.89
CA TYR A 32 -30.68 -4.21 11.92
C TYR A 32 -30.56 -2.69 11.85
N THR A 33 -31.24 -1.97 12.74
CA THR A 33 -31.25 -0.51 12.82
C THR A 33 -30.10 0.08 13.66
N THR A 34 -29.00 -0.65 13.89
CA THR A 34 -27.93 -0.18 14.78
C THR A 34 -26.76 0.57 14.12
N GLU A 35 -26.63 0.61 12.79
CA GLU A 35 -25.47 1.27 12.14
C GLU A 35 -25.72 2.72 11.69
N LYS A 36 -26.96 3.15 11.51
CA LYS A 36 -27.26 4.51 10.97
C LYS A 36 -26.92 5.65 11.94
N ASN A 37 -26.82 5.37 13.24
CA ASN A 37 -26.56 6.41 14.26
C ASN A 37 -25.08 6.75 14.45
N GLY A 38 -24.14 5.89 14.02
CA GLY A 38 -22.71 6.10 14.25
C GLY A 38 -22.10 7.20 13.38
N ILE A 39 -22.53 7.30 12.12
CA ILE A 39 -21.98 8.26 11.15
C ILE A 39 -22.42 9.69 11.48
N ASN A 40 -23.69 9.90 11.82
CA ASN A 40 -24.21 11.22 12.16
C ASN A 40 -23.63 11.79 13.46
N GLN A 41 -23.16 10.96 14.40
CA GLN A 41 -22.48 11.42 15.61
C GLN A 41 -21.05 11.93 15.36
N LEU A 42 -20.38 11.50 14.28
CA LEU A 42 -19.02 11.95 13.95
C LEU A 42 -18.99 13.41 13.43
N LEU A 43 -20.09 13.89 12.84
CA LEU A 43 -20.19 15.22 12.21
C LEU A 43 -20.45 16.37 13.20
N GLN A 44 -20.55 16.12 14.52
CA GLN A 44 -20.98 17.12 15.52
C GLN A 44 -19.93 17.49 16.59
N SER A 45 -18.62 17.25 16.41
CA SER A 45 -17.62 17.59 17.45
C SER A 45 -16.78 18.83 17.12
N ASP A 46 -17.06 19.87 17.90
CA ASP A 46 -16.60 21.25 17.79
C ASP A 46 -15.13 21.50 18.22
N THR A 47 -14.70 22.72 17.90
CA THR A 47 -13.35 23.31 17.97
C THR A 47 -12.91 23.73 19.39
N SER A 48 -11.68 23.41 19.81
CA SER A 48 -10.85 24.23 20.73
C SER A 48 -9.46 23.66 21.05
N SER A 49 -8.48 24.57 20.94
CA SER A 49 -7.16 24.72 21.59
C SER A 49 -6.14 23.56 21.68
N HIS A 50 -4.97 23.80 21.06
CA HIS A 50 -3.74 23.04 21.23
C HIS A 50 -2.81 23.68 22.27
N SER A 51 -2.39 22.92 23.28
CA SER A 51 -1.18 23.19 24.07
C SER A 51 -0.11 22.13 23.76
N ARG A 52 1.07 22.56 23.32
CA ARG A 52 2.24 21.69 23.06
C ARG A 52 2.84 21.20 24.38
N ILE A 53 2.94 19.88 24.54
CA ILE A 53 3.73 19.24 25.60
C ILE A 53 5.00 18.66 24.97
N SER A 54 6.16 19.16 25.38
CA SER A 54 7.49 18.68 24.95
C SER A 54 8.15 17.87 26.07
N SER A 55 8.11 16.54 25.96
CA SER A 55 9.02 15.61 26.66
C SER A 55 8.97 14.23 25.99
N LYS A 56 9.71 14.02 24.89
CA LYS A 56 9.69 12.74 24.15
C LYS A 56 11.06 12.42 23.53
N SER A 57 11.84 11.59 24.21
CA SER A 57 12.85 10.75 23.56
C SER A 57 13.06 9.41 24.29
N SER A 58 12.88 9.35 25.61
CA SER A 58 12.98 8.08 26.38
C SER A 58 11.77 7.14 26.23
N TYR A 59 10.60 7.66 25.85
CA TYR A 59 9.35 6.90 25.85
C TYR A 59 9.19 5.99 24.61
N SER A 60 9.81 6.33 23.48
CA SER A 60 9.69 5.57 22.22
C SER A 60 10.46 4.24 22.27
N ASN A 61 11.69 4.23 22.81
CA ASN A 61 12.48 3.02 22.95
C ASN A 61 11.84 2.01 23.91
N SER A 62 11.18 2.47 24.98
CA SER A 62 10.44 1.57 25.89
C SER A 62 9.22 0.92 25.22
N ILE A 63 8.55 1.60 24.30
CA ILE A 63 7.37 1.06 23.61
C ILE A 63 7.78 -0.04 22.64
N VAL A 64 8.79 0.22 21.80
CA VAL A 64 9.32 -0.79 20.89
C VAL A 64 9.81 -1.98 21.70
N ASN A 65 10.60 -1.77 22.76
CA ASN A 65 11.07 -2.86 23.63
C ASN A 65 9.95 -3.60 24.38
N SER A 66 8.87 -2.93 24.77
CA SER A 66 7.69 -3.57 25.38
C SER A 66 6.95 -4.44 24.38
N PHE A 67 6.78 -3.97 23.14
CA PHE A 67 6.21 -4.75 22.04
C PHE A 67 7.04 -6.01 21.79
N LEU A 68 8.37 -5.86 21.73
CA LEU A 68 9.32 -6.96 21.58
C LEU A 68 9.19 -8.00 22.69
N LYS A 69 8.97 -7.57 23.94
CA LYS A 69 8.84 -8.47 25.09
C LYS A 69 7.50 -9.21 25.13
N LYS A 70 6.40 -8.56 24.76
CA LYS A 70 5.04 -9.15 24.83
C LYS A 70 4.72 -10.12 23.69
N SER A 71 5.34 -9.93 22.52
CA SER A 71 5.11 -10.78 21.33
C SER A 71 5.76 -12.16 21.39
N ALA A 72 6.47 -12.50 22.47
CA ALA A 72 7.07 -13.82 22.70
C ALA A 72 6.08 -14.92 23.17
N PHE A 73 4.77 -14.71 23.04
CA PHE A 73 3.76 -15.71 23.42
C PHE A 73 3.74 -16.90 22.44
N THR A 74 3.82 -18.11 23.00
CA THR A 74 3.84 -19.39 22.28
C THR A 74 2.60 -19.62 21.40
N PRO A 75 2.73 -20.21 20.20
CA PRO A 75 1.58 -20.56 19.38
C PRO A 75 0.78 -21.68 20.06
N SER A 76 -0.47 -21.40 20.45
CA SER A 76 -1.41 -22.44 20.88
C SER A 76 -1.80 -23.30 19.67
N LEU A 77 -1.54 -24.60 19.76
CA LEU A 77 -1.98 -25.61 18.80
C LEU A 77 -3.51 -25.68 18.70
N GLY A 78 -4.00 -25.81 17.46
CA GLY A 78 -5.23 -26.55 17.14
C GLY A 78 -6.44 -25.71 16.70
N SER A 79 -6.74 -25.74 15.41
CA SER A 79 -8.12 -25.83 14.92
C SER A 79 -8.12 -26.61 13.60
N PRO A 80 -8.80 -27.76 13.52
CA PRO A 80 -9.07 -28.44 12.26
C PRO A 80 -10.25 -27.74 11.58
N PHE A 81 -10.27 -27.70 10.24
CA PHE A 81 -11.42 -27.99 9.37
C PHE A 81 -11.09 -27.54 7.95
N ASP A 82 -11.08 -28.55 7.08
CA ASP A 82 -10.66 -28.54 5.70
C ASP A 82 -11.69 -27.97 4.74
N VAL A 83 -11.14 -27.61 3.59
CA VAL A 83 -11.77 -27.08 2.38
C VAL A 83 -12.53 -28.21 1.65
N ALA A 84 -13.85 -28.09 1.55
CA ALA A 84 -14.65 -28.81 0.55
C ALA A 84 -15.94 -28.03 0.25
N ASP A 85 -16.38 -28.11 -1.01
CA ASP A 85 -17.65 -27.65 -1.59
C ASP A 85 -17.67 -26.25 -2.22
N LEU A 86 -17.29 -26.20 -3.51
CA LEU A 86 -17.86 -25.26 -4.48
C LEU A 86 -18.13 -25.98 -5.82
N PHE A 87 -19.30 -25.68 -6.35
CA PHE A 87 -20.08 -26.39 -7.36
C PHE A 87 -19.44 -26.41 -8.76
N TYR A 88 -19.57 -27.56 -9.43
CA TYR A 88 -19.28 -27.76 -10.86
C TYR A 88 -20.53 -27.41 -11.67
N VAL A 89 -20.41 -26.54 -12.68
CA VAL A 89 -21.48 -26.24 -13.65
C VAL A 89 -21.04 -26.75 -15.03
N ASP A 90 -21.93 -27.51 -15.67
CA ASP A 90 -21.75 -28.18 -16.96
C ASP A 90 -21.60 -27.18 -18.13
N PRO A 91 -20.53 -27.28 -18.96
CA PRO A 91 -20.32 -26.38 -20.11
C PRO A 91 -21.29 -26.54 -21.29
N ASN A 92 -22.19 -27.53 -21.31
CA ASN A 92 -22.92 -27.90 -22.53
C ASN A 92 -24.33 -27.29 -22.70
N GLN A 93 -24.67 -26.21 -21.99
CA GLN A 93 -25.97 -25.54 -22.17
C GLN A 93 -25.82 -24.08 -22.62
N ILE A 94 -25.57 -23.87 -23.91
CA ILE A 94 -25.89 -22.59 -24.57
C ILE A 94 -26.54 -22.92 -25.93
N GLU A 95 -27.85 -22.69 -26.01
CA GLU A 95 -28.61 -22.73 -27.25
C GLU A 95 -28.23 -21.56 -28.17
N SER A 96 -28.15 -21.85 -29.46
CA SER A 96 -27.79 -20.93 -30.54
C SER A 96 -28.91 -19.93 -30.83
N PHE A 97 -28.61 -18.63 -30.79
CA PHE A 97 -29.43 -17.57 -31.42
C PHE A 97 -28.62 -16.82 -32.47
N LYS A 98 -29.19 -16.68 -33.67
CA LYS A 98 -28.62 -15.93 -34.81
C LYS A 98 -28.77 -14.43 -34.58
N LEU A 99 -27.72 -13.65 -34.87
CA LEU A 99 -27.80 -12.19 -34.98
C LEU A 99 -27.26 -11.71 -36.34
N LYS A 100 -27.85 -10.60 -36.78
CA LYS A 100 -27.74 -9.94 -38.09
C LYS A 100 -26.41 -9.20 -38.25
N GLU A 101 -25.95 -9.12 -39.49
CA GLU A 101 -24.79 -8.34 -39.96
C GLU A 101 -24.99 -6.83 -39.80
N PHE A 102 -23.97 -6.11 -39.30
CA PHE A 102 -23.27 -4.99 -39.97
C PHE A 102 -22.32 -4.24 -38.98
N VAL A 103 -21.07 -3.98 -39.39
CA VAL A 103 -20.36 -2.68 -39.56
C VAL A 103 -18.95 -3.01 -40.08
N GLN A 104 -18.46 -2.28 -41.10
CA GLN A 104 -17.20 -2.57 -41.80
C GLN A 104 -15.95 -2.12 -41.00
N PRO A 105 -14.84 -2.88 -41.03
CA PRO A 105 -13.74 -2.75 -40.06
C PRO A 105 -12.72 -1.63 -40.34
N GLU A 106 -12.64 -1.08 -41.55
CA GLU A 106 -11.42 -0.42 -42.03
C GLU A 106 -11.06 0.92 -41.34
N GLU A 107 -12.01 1.65 -40.75
CA GLU A 107 -11.77 2.98 -40.16
C GLU A 107 -11.13 2.96 -38.76
N SER A 108 -11.06 1.79 -38.12
CA SER A 108 -10.41 1.63 -36.81
C SER A 108 -8.91 1.31 -36.90
N TYR A 109 -8.44 0.89 -38.09
CA TYR A 109 -7.08 0.38 -38.30
C TYR A 109 -6.03 1.49 -38.45
N GLU A 110 -6.35 2.60 -39.13
CA GLU A 110 -5.38 3.68 -39.39
C GLU A 110 -5.07 4.53 -38.14
N TYR A 111 -6.00 4.62 -37.19
CA TYR A 111 -5.79 5.39 -35.95
C TYR A 111 -4.83 4.69 -34.98
N ILE A 112 -4.92 3.35 -34.91
CA ILE A 112 -4.15 2.53 -33.96
C ILE A 112 -2.71 2.30 -34.45
N ASP A 113 -2.49 2.18 -35.77
CA ASP A 113 -1.14 2.04 -36.35
C ASP A 113 -0.25 3.29 -36.18
N SER A 114 -0.84 4.45 -35.88
CA SER A 114 -0.09 5.69 -35.65
C SER A 114 0.58 5.78 -34.27
N ILE A 115 0.25 4.89 -33.33
CA ILE A 115 0.64 4.96 -31.91
C ILE A 115 1.75 3.95 -31.55
N THR A 116 2.06 2.98 -32.42
CA THR A 116 2.69 1.69 -32.03
C THR A 116 4.22 1.59 -32.07
N ASN A 117 4.99 2.63 -32.43
CA ASN A 117 6.46 2.52 -32.43
C ASN A 117 7.11 3.01 -31.13
N GLY A 118 7.34 2.11 -30.17
CA GLY A 118 8.23 2.38 -29.03
C GLY A 118 8.29 1.26 -27.98
N GLU A 119 9.50 0.82 -27.65
CA GLU A 119 9.83 -0.21 -26.65
C GLU A 119 9.53 0.28 -25.21
N ASP A 120 8.85 -0.50 -24.34
CA ASP A 120 9.14 -0.64 -22.88
C ASP A 120 8.05 -1.26 -21.93
N ASN A 121 8.57 -1.88 -20.85
CA ASN A 121 8.10 -2.84 -19.80
C ASN A 121 6.65 -2.84 -19.22
N ILE A 122 6.05 -4.04 -18.94
CA ILE A 122 4.68 -4.27 -18.37
C ILE A 122 4.56 -5.62 -17.60
N LEU A 123 4.16 -5.64 -16.30
CA LEU A 123 3.79 -6.90 -15.59
C LEU A 123 2.68 -6.78 -14.51
N LEU A 124 2.19 -5.58 -14.18
CA LEU A 124 1.20 -5.39 -13.09
C LEU A 124 -0.23 -5.10 -13.58
N SER A 125 -0.46 -4.99 -14.89
CA SER A 125 -1.77 -4.70 -15.49
C SER A 125 -2.45 -5.88 -16.20
N TRP A 126 -1.73 -6.99 -16.40
CA TRP A 126 -2.23 -8.10 -17.21
C TRP A 126 -3.45 -8.78 -16.60
N ASP A 127 -3.59 -8.84 -15.27
CA ASP A 127 -4.76 -9.45 -14.63
C ASP A 127 -6.00 -8.55 -14.63
N HIS A 128 -5.85 -7.21 -14.57
CA HIS A 128 -6.97 -6.28 -14.77
C HIS A 128 -7.43 -6.31 -16.24
N PHE A 129 -6.48 -6.30 -17.18
CA PHE A 129 -6.77 -6.43 -18.60
C PHE A 129 -7.42 -7.78 -18.92
N LYS A 130 -6.92 -8.89 -18.37
CA LYS A 130 -7.60 -10.20 -18.47
C LYS A 130 -9.00 -10.18 -17.85
N THR A 131 -9.23 -9.42 -16.79
CA THR A 131 -10.55 -9.35 -16.16
C THR A 131 -11.53 -8.63 -17.09
N ILE A 132 -11.13 -7.49 -17.65
CA ILE A 132 -11.92 -6.75 -18.66
C ILE A 132 -12.10 -7.59 -19.93
N ALA A 133 -11.02 -8.15 -20.47
CA ALA A 133 -11.05 -9.00 -21.68
C ALA A 133 -11.87 -10.28 -21.51
N ARG A 134 -11.81 -10.96 -20.35
CA ARG A 134 -12.66 -12.14 -20.07
C ARG A 134 -14.14 -11.77 -19.97
N ARG A 135 -14.47 -10.58 -19.48
CA ARG A 135 -15.84 -10.09 -19.33
C ARG A 135 -16.46 -9.64 -20.65
N LEU A 136 -15.65 -9.04 -21.53
CA LEU A 136 -16.06 -8.69 -22.88
C LEU A 136 -16.52 -9.92 -23.68
N GLY A 137 -15.90 -11.08 -23.43
CA GLY A 137 -16.28 -12.36 -24.05
C GLY A 137 -16.29 -12.33 -25.59
N PRO A 138 -16.72 -13.42 -26.25
CA PRO A 138 -16.95 -13.44 -27.70
C PRO A 138 -18.23 -12.71 -28.13
N LYS A 139 -18.87 -11.94 -27.24
CA LYS A 139 -20.13 -11.23 -27.52
C LYS A 139 -19.91 -9.76 -27.92
N ALA A 140 -18.85 -9.13 -27.43
CA ALA A 140 -18.48 -7.75 -27.80
C ALA A 140 -17.58 -7.69 -29.05
N PHE A 141 -16.91 -8.79 -29.38
CA PHE A 141 -16.00 -8.92 -30.51
C PHE A 141 -16.20 -10.30 -31.14
N ASP A 142 -16.15 -10.38 -32.48
CA ASP A 142 -15.96 -11.69 -33.13
C ASP A 142 -14.68 -12.33 -32.57
N HIS A 143 -14.67 -13.67 -32.44
CA HIS A 143 -13.52 -14.43 -31.93
C HIS A 143 -12.20 -13.98 -32.58
N THR A 144 -12.23 -13.62 -33.86
CA THR A 144 -11.11 -13.10 -34.64
C THR A 144 -10.68 -11.71 -34.16
N GLN A 145 -11.60 -10.77 -33.94
CA GLN A 145 -11.31 -9.44 -33.39
C GLN A 145 -10.76 -9.51 -31.95
N TYR A 146 -11.30 -10.42 -31.12
CA TYR A 146 -10.78 -10.67 -29.77
C TYR A 146 -9.35 -11.26 -29.81
N PHE A 147 -9.11 -12.25 -30.68
CA PHE A 147 -7.79 -12.83 -30.87
C PHE A 147 -6.80 -11.84 -31.49
N LEU A 148 -7.23 -10.98 -32.42
CA LEU A 148 -6.42 -9.92 -33.02
C LEU A 148 -6.08 -8.81 -32.02
N MET A 149 -7.03 -8.41 -31.17
CA MET A 149 -6.75 -7.48 -30.06
C MET A 149 -5.72 -8.08 -29.11
N LEU A 150 -5.85 -9.36 -28.74
CA LEU A 150 -4.89 -10.05 -27.87
C LEU A 150 -3.54 -10.33 -28.55
N GLU A 151 -3.51 -10.69 -29.83
CA GLU A 151 -2.30 -10.91 -30.63
C GLU A 151 -1.56 -9.58 -30.83
N LYS A 152 -2.25 -8.49 -31.16
CA LYS A 152 -1.64 -7.17 -31.34
C LYS A 152 -1.11 -6.63 -30.01
N ILE A 153 -1.88 -6.77 -28.93
CA ILE A 153 -1.38 -6.48 -27.57
C ILE A 153 -0.19 -7.37 -27.20
N LYS A 154 -0.13 -8.64 -27.62
CA LYS A 154 1.05 -9.51 -27.40
C LYS A 154 2.25 -9.18 -28.30
N GLN A 155 2.02 -8.70 -29.52
CA GLN A 155 3.07 -8.33 -30.47
C GLN A 155 3.71 -6.98 -30.09
N ASP A 156 2.89 -6.03 -29.60
CA ASP A 156 3.33 -4.74 -29.08
C ASP A 156 3.98 -4.84 -27.68
N ILE A 157 3.79 -5.98 -27.00
CA ILE A 157 4.28 -6.27 -25.64
C ILE A 157 5.16 -7.53 -25.70
N ASP A 158 6.45 -7.40 -26.05
CA ASP A 158 7.43 -8.51 -25.94
C ASP A 158 7.63 -8.91 -24.46
N VAL A 159 6.72 -9.71 -23.92
CA VAL A 159 6.58 -10.07 -22.49
C VAL A 159 7.90 -10.53 -21.85
N ASN A 160 8.84 -11.08 -22.64
CA ASN A 160 10.11 -11.62 -22.16
C ASN A 160 11.21 -10.55 -21.97
N LYS A 161 11.16 -9.42 -22.70
CA LYS A 161 12.08 -8.27 -22.51
C LYS A 161 11.60 -7.25 -21.47
N LEU A 162 10.34 -7.37 -21.03
CA LEU A 162 9.58 -6.35 -20.30
C LEU A 162 9.61 -6.46 -18.75
N ALA A 163 10.55 -7.21 -18.17
CA ALA A 163 10.60 -7.52 -16.73
C ALA A 163 11.56 -6.64 -15.90
N GLY A 164 12.10 -5.53 -16.44
CA GLY A 164 13.31 -4.90 -15.89
C GLY A 164 13.17 -3.76 -14.87
N LYS A 165 12.05 -3.01 -14.81
CA LYS A 165 11.92 -1.84 -13.91
C LYS A 165 10.54 -1.76 -13.25
N ALA A 166 10.38 -2.52 -12.17
CA ALA A 166 9.18 -2.52 -11.35
C ALA A 166 9.07 -1.24 -10.51
N GLY A 167 8.31 -0.24 -10.96
CA GLY A 167 7.97 0.90 -10.10
C GLY A 167 7.32 2.09 -10.77
N THR A 168 7.56 2.31 -12.06
CA THR A 168 6.97 3.40 -12.85
C THR A 168 5.83 2.82 -13.69
N MET A 169 4.59 3.28 -13.48
CA MET A 169 3.50 2.93 -14.39
C MET A 169 3.76 3.58 -15.75
N ASN A 170 3.85 2.76 -16.80
CA ASN A 170 4.07 3.22 -18.16
C ASN A 170 2.87 4.10 -18.59
N PRO A 171 3.06 5.36 -19.04
CA PRO A 171 1.99 6.21 -19.57
C PRO A 171 1.16 5.52 -20.65
N LYS A 172 1.76 4.60 -21.42
CA LYS A 172 1.03 3.76 -22.39
C LYS A 172 -0.12 2.98 -21.79
N TYR A 173 -0.08 2.62 -20.50
CA TYR A 173 -1.19 1.89 -19.88
C TYR A 173 -2.43 2.79 -19.71
N LEU A 174 -2.23 4.08 -19.47
CA LEU A 174 -3.33 5.05 -19.46
C LEU A 174 -3.94 5.18 -20.86
N GLU A 175 -3.10 5.28 -21.88
CA GLU A 175 -3.52 5.35 -23.29
C GLU A 175 -4.28 4.08 -23.69
N ILE A 176 -3.73 2.89 -23.41
CA ILE A 176 -4.40 1.61 -23.66
C ILE A 176 -5.75 1.53 -22.93
N SER A 177 -5.81 1.94 -21.65
CA SER A 177 -7.07 1.92 -20.90
C SER A 177 -8.14 2.82 -21.53
N ARG A 178 -7.74 3.97 -22.09
CA ARG A 178 -8.65 4.90 -22.78
C ARG A 178 -9.08 4.36 -24.13
N SER A 179 -8.15 3.82 -24.92
CA SER A 179 -8.48 3.19 -26.20
C SER A 179 -9.44 2.01 -26.00
N VAL A 180 -9.23 1.20 -24.97
CA VAL A 180 -10.15 0.10 -24.62
C VAL A 180 -11.53 0.65 -24.25
N HIS A 181 -11.60 1.69 -23.41
CA HIS A 181 -12.87 2.35 -23.07
C HIS A 181 -13.59 2.88 -24.32
N GLU A 182 -12.89 3.61 -25.19
CA GLU A 182 -13.45 4.12 -26.44
C GLU A 182 -13.96 3.00 -27.37
N LEU A 183 -13.23 1.88 -27.46
CA LEU A 183 -13.65 0.73 -28.24
C LEU A 183 -14.88 0.04 -27.63
N MET A 184 -14.97 -0.06 -26.30
CA MET A 184 -16.15 -0.59 -25.61
C MET A 184 -17.38 0.27 -25.92
N VAL A 185 -17.25 1.60 -25.84
CA VAL A 185 -18.33 2.54 -26.19
C VAL A 185 -18.71 2.43 -27.66
N LYS A 186 -17.74 2.35 -28.58
CA LYS A 186 -18.00 2.17 -30.03
C LYS A 186 -18.67 0.85 -30.36
N ALA A 187 -18.41 -0.19 -29.57
CA ALA A 187 -19.03 -1.52 -29.71
C ALA A 187 -20.41 -1.62 -29.05
N ASP A 188 -20.99 -0.49 -28.59
CA ASP A 188 -22.26 -0.46 -27.86
C ASP A 188 -22.25 -1.33 -26.59
N TYR A 189 -21.07 -1.48 -25.97
CA TYR A 189 -20.92 -2.21 -24.72
C TYR A 189 -21.34 -1.31 -23.55
N ASN A 190 -22.36 -1.74 -22.82
CA ASN A 190 -22.82 -1.06 -21.61
C ASN A 190 -21.89 -1.38 -20.43
N LEU A 191 -21.16 -0.37 -19.95
CA LEU A 191 -20.24 -0.50 -18.81
C LEU A 191 -21.00 -0.80 -17.51
N ASP A 192 -20.48 -1.75 -16.73
CA ASP A 192 -21.03 -2.07 -15.40
C ASP A 192 -20.28 -1.37 -14.25
N SER A 193 -20.74 -1.56 -13.00
CA SER A 193 -20.11 -0.97 -11.81
C SER A 193 -18.64 -1.37 -11.64
N CYS A 194 -18.28 -2.57 -12.08
CA CYS A 194 -16.93 -3.09 -11.98
C CYS A 194 -16.02 -2.51 -13.06
N ASP A 195 -16.52 -2.27 -14.27
CA ASP A 195 -15.75 -1.62 -15.33
C ASP A 195 -15.38 -0.19 -14.93
N TYR A 196 -16.37 0.59 -14.44
CA TYR A 196 -16.13 1.92 -13.89
C TYR A 196 -15.15 1.92 -12.72
N ARG A 197 -15.26 0.92 -11.82
CA ARG A 197 -14.31 0.75 -10.73
C ARG A 197 -12.88 0.64 -11.25
N GLU A 198 -12.63 -0.21 -12.25
CA GLU A 198 -11.30 -0.38 -12.80
C GLU A 198 -10.80 0.89 -13.51
N LEU A 199 -11.63 1.54 -14.33
CA LEU A 199 -11.28 2.79 -15.01
C LEU A 199 -10.90 3.89 -14.00
N ILE A 200 -11.70 4.09 -12.96
CA ILE A 200 -11.40 5.02 -11.85
C ILE A 200 -10.08 4.65 -11.18
N LEU A 201 -9.86 3.35 -10.89
CA LEU A 201 -8.64 2.92 -10.22
C LEU A 201 -7.39 3.14 -11.08
N ILE A 202 -7.50 3.07 -12.41
CA ILE A 202 -6.44 3.31 -13.38
C ILE A 202 -6.14 4.81 -13.47
N GLU A 203 -7.12 5.64 -13.82
CA GLU A 203 -6.96 7.10 -13.95
C GLU A 203 -6.38 7.72 -12.66
N SER A 204 -6.83 7.25 -11.50
CA SER A 204 -6.30 7.64 -10.19
C SER A 204 -4.79 7.36 -10.03
N LYS A 205 -4.29 6.21 -10.50
CA LYS A 205 -2.86 5.87 -10.39
C LYS A 205 -1.97 6.81 -11.21
N PHE A 206 -2.52 7.40 -12.26
CA PHE A 206 -1.85 8.41 -13.09
C PHE A 206 -2.08 9.84 -12.63
N GLY A 207 -2.73 10.05 -11.48
CA GLY A 207 -3.02 11.38 -10.94
C GLY A 207 -4.03 12.17 -11.78
N LYS A 208 -4.86 11.51 -12.58
CA LYS A 208 -5.85 12.14 -13.48
C LYS A 208 -7.17 12.40 -12.75
N SER A 209 -7.13 13.19 -11.67
CA SER A 209 -8.31 13.46 -10.82
C SER A 209 -9.53 13.99 -11.59
N LYS A 210 -9.33 14.83 -12.62
CA LYS A 210 -10.44 15.32 -13.47
C LYS A 210 -11.14 14.22 -14.26
N GLU A 211 -10.38 13.21 -14.71
CA GLU A 211 -10.97 12.09 -15.45
C GLU A 211 -11.69 11.13 -14.51
N VAL A 212 -11.18 10.95 -13.27
CA VAL A 212 -11.90 10.23 -12.21
C VAL A 212 -13.26 10.89 -11.93
N GLU A 213 -13.30 12.22 -11.81
CA GLU A 213 -14.55 12.98 -11.60
C GLU A 213 -15.52 12.80 -12.77
N LYS A 214 -15.04 12.92 -14.02
CA LYS A 214 -15.87 12.68 -15.22
C LYS A 214 -16.45 11.27 -15.28
N LEU A 215 -15.65 10.25 -14.97
CA LEU A 215 -16.12 8.86 -14.95
C LEU A 215 -17.21 8.67 -13.89
N TRP A 216 -17.10 9.32 -12.74
CA TRP A 216 -18.12 9.27 -11.70
C TRP A 216 -19.42 9.99 -12.12
N LEU A 217 -19.30 11.14 -12.78
CA LEU A 217 -20.46 11.87 -13.33
C LEU A 217 -21.18 11.03 -14.40
N LEU A 218 -20.43 10.47 -15.35
CA LEU A 218 -20.99 9.62 -16.40
C LEU A 218 -21.73 8.40 -15.80
N LEU A 219 -21.12 7.75 -14.82
CA LEU A 219 -21.76 6.66 -14.07
C LEU A 219 -23.11 7.07 -13.45
N ASN A 220 -23.20 8.28 -12.90
CA ASN A 220 -24.44 8.80 -12.32
C ASN A 220 -25.49 9.13 -13.40
N GLU A 221 -25.07 9.69 -14.55
CA GLU A 221 -25.93 9.99 -15.69
C GLU A 221 -26.53 8.71 -16.29
N GLU A 222 -25.72 7.66 -16.43
CA GLU A 222 -26.11 6.33 -16.90
C GLU A 222 -26.92 5.54 -15.86
N LYS A 223 -27.05 6.07 -14.63
CA LYS A 223 -27.78 5.45 -13.51
C LYS A 223 -27.29 4.04 -13.20
N ILE A 224 -25.98 3.81 -13.31
CA ILE A 224 -25.39 2.51 -12.95
C ILE A 224 -25.51 2.32 -11.44
N ALA A 225 -25.98 1.15 -11.02
CA ALA A 225 -26.08 0.80 -9.61
C ALA A 225 -24.69 0.75 -8.97
N LYS A 226 -24.51 1.48 -7.87
CA LYS A 226 -23.24 1.51 -7.14
C LYS A 226 -23.20 0.41 -6.09
N ASP A 227 -22.09 -0.30 -6.02
CA ASP A 227 -21.78 -1.22 -4.93
C ASP A 227 -20.68 -0.64 -4.02
N SER A 228 -20.44 -1.30 -2.88
CA SER A 228 -19.43 -0.83 -1.93
C SER A 228 -18.03 -0.78 -2.56
N THR A 229 -17.69 -1.71 -3.45
CA THR A 229 -16.35 -1.77 -4.06
C THR A 229 -16.08 -0.62 -5.02
N LEU A 230 -17.11 -0.16 -5.74
CA LEU A 230 -17.04 1.01 -6.59
C LEU A 230 -16.88 2.30 -5.77
N TYR A 231 -17.63 2.44 -4.67
CA TYR A 231 -17.44 3.54 -3.73
C TYR A 231 -16.05 3.55 -3.10
N ASP A 232 -15.54 2.39 -2.68
CA ASP A 232 -14.19 2.26 -2.12
C ASP A 232 -13.13 2.73 -3.12
N ALA A 233 -13.27 2.33 -4.39
CA ALA A 233 -12.38 2.78 -5.45
C ALA A 233 -12.44 4.28 -5.67
N TYR A 234 -13.65 4.88 -5.64
CA TYR A 234 -13.83 6.31 -5.77
C TYR A 234 -13.22 7.07 -4.58
N ILE A 235 -13.50 6.67 -3.33
CA ILE A 235 -12.89 7.27 -2.12
C ILE A 235 -11.36 7.19 -2.18
N LEU A 236 -10.81 6.03 -2.58
CA LEU A 236 -9.37 5.86 -2.74
C LEU A 236 -8.78 6.81 -3.81
N ALA A 237 -9.56 7.14 -4.83
CA ALA A 237 -9.16 7.95 -5.96
C ALA A 237 -9.33 9.46 -5.73
N SER A 238 -10.44 9.89 -5.12
CA SER A 238 -10.84 11.28 -4.96
C SER A 238 -10.47 11.90 -3.61
N CYS A 239 -10.13 11.07 -2.60
CA CYS A 239 -9.85 11.53 -1.22
C CYS A 239 -8.41 11.25 -0.73
N HIS A 240 -7.44 11.02 -1.62
CA HIS A 240 -6.08 10.58 -1.27
C HIS A 240 -6.00 9.25 -0.46
N GLY A 241 -6.95 8.33 -0.62
CA GLY A 241 -6.97 7.10 0.18
C GLY A 241 -5.84 6.11 -0.09
N ARG A 242 -4.89 6.40 -1.00
CA ARG A 242 -3.81 5.51 -1.43
C ARG A 242 -2.43 5.92 -0.89
N PRO A 243 -1.93 5.26 0.17
CA PRO A 243 -0.62 5.61 0.76
C PRO A 243 0.59 5.40 -0.15
N ALA A 244 0.44 4.61 -1.22
CA ALA A 244 1.48 4.45 -2.23
C ALA A 244 1.74 5.75 -3.02
N LEU A 245 0.74 6.63 -3.14
CA LEU A 245 0.81 7.88 -3.91
C LEU A 245 1.11 9.12 -3.05
N TRP A 246 1.19 8.96 -1.72
CA TRP A 246 1.42 10.10 -0.83
C TRP A 246 2.81 10.70 -1.03
N ASN A 247 2.85 12.02 -1.11
CA ASN A 247 4.10 12.74 -1.20
C ASN A 247 4.90 12.63 0.09
N ILE A 248 6.01 11.88 0.03
CA ILE A 248 6.95 11.68 1.13
C ILE A 248 8.09 12.70 1.15
N ALA A 249 8.13 13.67 0.21
CA ALA A 249 9.22 14.63 0.10
C ALA A 249 9.49 15.41 1.39
N LYS A 250 8.45 15.65 2.21
CA LYS A 250 8.59 16.32 3.51
C LYS A 250 9.57 15.61 4.47
N TYR A 251 9.74 14.30 4.31
CA TYR A 251 10.61 13.45 5.11
C TYR A 251 12.02 13.28 4.55
N LEU A 252 12.27 13.77 3.33
CA LEU A 252 13.53 13.50 2.65
C LEU A 252 14.52 14.66 2.82
N PRO A 253 15.83 14.39 2.75
CA PRO A 253 16.85 15.43 2.60
C PRO A 253 16.54 16.31 1.38
N LYS A 254 16.84 17.61 1.45
CA LYS A 254 16.58 18.55 0.33
C LYS A 254 17.23 18.09 -0.98
N THR A 255 18.40 17.47 -0.89
CA THR A 255 19.17 16.90 -2.00
C THR A 255 18.47 15.73 -2.69
N ASP A 256 17.62 15.00 -1.97
CA ASP A 256 16.85 13.87 -2.50
C ASP A 256 15.45 14.29 -2.97
N GLN A 257 14.93 15.43 -2.50
CA GLN A 257 13.65 15.97 -2.96
C GLN A 257 13.69 16.25 -4.46
N THR A 258 14.77 16.86 -4.97
CA THR A 258 14.93 17.18 -6.40
C THR A 258 15.08 15.94 -7.29
N LYS A 259 15.68 14.85 -6.77
CA LYS A 259 15.83 13.58 -7.49
C LYS A 259 14.53 12.76 -7.56
N ILE A 260 13.63 12.96 -6.60
CA ILE A 260 12.31 12.33 -6.57
C ILE A 260 11.28 13.12 -7.37
N ILE A 261 11.54 14.41 -7.59
CA ILE A 261 10.89 15.21 -8.63
C ILE A 261 11.47 14.76 -9.99
N ASN A 262 11.27 13.49 -10.34
CA ASN A 262 11.11 13.12 -11.73
C ASN A 262 9.62 13.33 -12.01
N PRO A 263 9.21 14.41 -12.71
CA PRO A 263 7.81 14.83 -12.83
C PRO A 263 6.88 13.77 -13.44
N THR A 264 7.45 12.72 -14.03
CA THR A 264 6.77 11.73 -14.84
C THR A 264 6.18 10.57 -14.05
N VAL A 265 6.51 10.37 -12.77
CA VAL A 265 6.30 9.05 -12.15
C VAL A 265 5.03 8.93 -11.30
N TYR A 266 4.68 9.89 -10.43
CA TYR A 266 3.36 9.93 -9.76
C TYR A 266 3.07 11.35 -9.27
N HIS A 267 2.16 12.07 -9.95
CA HIS A 267 1.55 13.24 -9.33
C HIS A 267 0.63 12.76 -8.22
N GLU A 268 0.82 13.28 -7.01
CA GLU A 268 -0.15 13.08 -5.93
C GLU A 268 -1.50 13.57 -6.46
N PRO A 269 -2.52 12.69 -6.58
CA PRO A 269 -3.81 13.10 -7.15
C PRO A 269 -4.38 14.21 -6.29
N ASN A 270 -5.09 15.18 -6.87
CA ASN A 270 -5.80 16.17 -6.06
C ASN A 270 -6.92 15.48 -5.27
N CYS A 271 -7.07 15.84 -4.00
CA CYS A 271 -8.26 15.54 -3.21
C CYS A 271 -9.34 16.57 -3.55
N PHE A 272 -10.49 16.10 -4.01
CA PHE A 272 -11.61 16.96 -4.40
C PHE A 272 -12.94 16.54 -3.78
N GLU A 273 -12.96 15.44 -3.04
CA GLU A 273 -14.13 14.96 -2.31
C GLU A 273 -13.84 14.86 -0.81
N ASP A 274 -14.89 15.01 0.01
CA ASP A 274 -14.84 14.68 1.44
C ASP A 274 -15.19 13.20 1.65
N PRO A 275 -14.27 12.37 2.19
CA PRO A 275 -14.53 10.95 2.34
C PRO A 275 -15.66 10.63 3.33
N LEU A 276 -15.97 11.51 4.31
CA LEU A 276 -17.11 11.31 5.20
C LEU A 276 -18.45 11.53 4.47
N SER A 277 -18.52 12.56 3.64
CA SER A 277 -19.68 12.83 2.78
C SER A 277 -19.97 11.68 1.82
N LEU A 278 -18.93 11.06 1.22
CA LEU A 278 -19.11 9.88 0.36
C LEU A 278 -19.66 8.67 1.12
N VAL A 279 -19.19 8.41 2.35
CA VAL A 279 -19.73 7.34 3.19
C VAL A 279 -21.17 7.62 3.63
N SER A 280 -21.54 8.89 3.84
CA SER A 280 -22.94 9.28 4.06
C SER A 280 -23.80 8.98 2.83
N ALA A 281 -23.32 9.35 1.63
CA ALA A 281 -24.00 9.08 0.38
C ALA A 281 -24.23 7.58 0.13
N MET A 282 -23.26 6.73 0.48
CA MET A 282 -23.44 5.27 0.45
C MET A 282 -24.66 4.85 1.29
N ALA A 283 -24.77 5.35 2.52
CA ALA A 283 -25.86 5.00 3.42
C ALA A 283 -27.23 5.53 2.92
N ASP A 284 -27.24 6.68 2.25
CA ASP A 284 -28.45 7.26 1.65
C ASP A 284 -28.91 6.48 0.40
N GLU A 285 -27.96 5.93 -0.38
CA GLU A 285 -28.22 5.03 -1.50
C GLU A 285 -28.50 3.56 -1.06
N GLY A 286 -28.45 3.28 0.25
CA GLY A 286 -28.67 1.92 0.78
C GLY A 286 -27.50 0.95 0.57
N VAL A 287 -26.32 1.47 0.23
CA VAL A 287 -25.07 0.73 0.12
C VAL A 287 -24.39 0.69 1.48
N LEU A 288 -24.16 -0.51 2.01
CA LEU A 288 -23.52 -0.68 3.31
C LEU A 288 -21.99 -0.52 3.20
N PRO A 289 -21.36 0.37 4.00
CA PRO A 289 -19.90 0.44 4.11
C PRO A 289 -19.30 -0.89 4.60
N THR A 290 -18.15 -1.27 4.06
CA THR A 290 -17.39 -2.47 4.47
C THR A 290 -16.09 -2.10 5.18
N VAL A 291 -15.33 -3.10 5.63
CA VAL A 291 -13.99 -2.89 6.18
C VAL A 291 -13.06 -2.18 5.18
N GLU A 292 -13.20 -2.44 3.87
CA GLU A 292 -12.46 -1.75 2.80
C GLU A 292 -12.82 -0.26 2.75
N THR A 293 -14.11 0.09 2.86
CA THR A 293 -14.58 1.48 2.95
C THR A 293 -13.94 2.21 4.14
N TYR A 294 -13.96 1.59 5.32
CA TYR A 294 -13.35 2.20 6.51
C TYR A 294 -11.83 2.26 6.44
N ASN A 295 -11.17 1.31 5.77
CA ASN A 295 -9.73 1.37 5.52
C ASN A 295 -9.38 2.57 4.62
N ALA A 296 -10.15 2.78 3.53
CA ALA A 296 -10.00 3.93 2.65
C ALA A 296 -10.30 5.25 3.37
N LEU A 297 -11.32 5.28 4.23
CA LEU A 297 -11.66 6.44 5.04
C LEU A 297 -10.52 6.80 6.02
N VAL A 298 -9.97 5.80 6.72
CA VAL A 298 -8.86 5.97 7.66
C VAL A 298 -7.62 6.53 6.95
N THR A 299 -7.26 6.00 5.78
CA THR A 299 -6.11 6.52 5.03
C THR A 299 -6.37 7.93 4.49
N SER A 300 -7.53 8.20 3.91
CA SER A 300 -7.90 9.52 3.37
C SER A 300 -7.85 10.62 4.44
N ILE A 301 -8.50 10.41 5.59
CA ILE A 301 -8.48 11.36 6.72
C ILE A 301 -7.09 11.39 7.36
N GLY A 302 -6.42 10.24 7.43
CA GLY A 302 -5.04 10.15 7.89
C GLY A 302 -4.09 11.02 7.08
N LYS A 303 -4.31 11.12 5.76
CA LYS A 303 -3.48 11.94 4.88
C LYS A 303 -3.62 13.43 5.15
N SER A 304 -4.82 13.92 5.49
CA SER A 304 -5.04 15.33 5.87
C SER A 304 -4.46 15.67 7.25
N GLY A 305 -4.13 14.65 8.06
CA GLY A 305 -3.56 14.81 9.39
C GLY A 305 -4.59 14.89 10.52
N ASP A 306 -5.88 14.70 10.22
CA ASP A 306 -6.94 14.65 11.24
C ASP A 306 -6.96 13.30 11.98
N LEU A 307 -5.93 13.10 12.80
CA LEU A 307 -5.81 11.91 13.64
C LEU A 307 -6.87 11.82 14.74
N LYS A 308 -7.58 12.93 15.05
CA LYS A 308 -8.68 12.91 16.03
C LYS A 308 -9.85 12.12 15.43
N THR A 309 -10.24 12.45 14.21
CA THR A 309 -11.33 11.77 13.50
C THR A 309 -10.96 10.31 13.19
N VAL A 310 -9.72 10.03 12.77
CA VAL A 310 -9.24 8.63 12.59
C VAL A 310 -9.42 7.80 13.86
N LYS A 311 -9.03 8.34 15.02
CA LYS A 311 -9.20 7.64 16.31
C LYS A 311 -10.67 7.46 16.68
N ALA A 312 -11.52 8.45 16.37
CA ALA A 312 -12.95 8.36 16.58
C ALA A 312 -13.56 7.24 15.72
N ILE A 313 -13.19 7.14 14.44
CA ILE A 313 -13.60 6.04 13.55
C ILE A 313 -13.13 4.71 14.13
N ILE A 314 -11.85 4.59 14.51
CA ILE A 314 -11.30 3.34 15.06
C ILE A 314 -12.06 2.88 16.31
N LYS A 315 -12.39 3.82 17.19
CA LYS A 315 -13.18 3.58 18.39
C LYS A 315 -14.63 3.20 18.07
N THR A 316 -15.28 3.93 17.17
CA THR A 316 -16.70 3.74 16.87
C THR A 316 -16.94 2.42 16.15
N ILE A 317 -16.10 2.09 15.16
CA ILE A 317 -16.25 0.86 14.37
C ILE A 317 -15.69 -0.33 15.15
N TRP A 318 -14.42 -0.29 15.57
CA TRP A 318 -13.75 -1.47 16.13
C TRP A 318 -13.67 -1.51 17.66
N ALA A 319 -14.26 -0.54 18.38
CA ALA A 319 -14.22 -0.46 19.84
C ALA A 319 -12.79 -0.49 20.43
N ILE A 320 -11.78 -0.04 19.68
CA ILE A 320 -10.37 0.03 20.11
C ILE A 320 -10.00 1.47 20.50
N GLU A 321 -9.50 1.64 21.73
CA GLU A 321 -8.86 2.87 22.20
C GLU A 321 -7.49 2.52 22.80
N ILE A 322 -6.42 3.25 22.48
CA ILE A 322 -5.05 2.91 22.91
C ILE A 322 -4.88 2.89 24.46
N ASP A 323 -5.54 3.78 25.18
CA ASP A 323 -5.30 3.94 26.63
C ASP A 323 -6.38 3.27 27.51
N LYS A 324 -7.32 2.53 26.92
CA LYS A 324 -8.39 1.83 27.66
C LYS A 324 -8.33 0.32 27.50
N PRO A 325 -8.73 -0.46 28.52
CA PRO A 325 -8.85 -1.91 28.35
C PRO A 325 -9.88 -2.22 27.25
N VAL A 326 -9.63 -3.29 26.49
CA VAL A 326 -10.53 -3.72 25.41
C VAL A 326 -11.77 -4.36 26.00
N ASP A 327 -12.94 -3.76 25.77
CA ASP A 327 -14.23 -4.36 26.13
C ASP A 327 -14.64 -5.37 25.06
N ARG A 328 -14.32 -6.65 25.30
CA ARG A 328 -14.59 -7.75 24.36
C ARG A 328 -16.06 -7.88 23.95
N ARG A 329 -17.01 -7.36 24.77
CA ARG A 329 -18.45 -7.41 24.47
C ARG A 329 -18.86 -6.43 23.37
N LYS A 330 -18.03 -5.42 23.10
CA LYS A 330 -18.25 -4.39 22.08
C LYS A 330 -17.50 -4.67 20.79
N LEU A 331 -16.67 -5.72 20.75
CA LEU A 331 -15.93 -6.06 19.55
C LEU A 331 -16.88 -6.58 18.47
N ILE A 332 -16.64 -6.14 17.25
CA ILE A 332 -17.28 -6.67 16.04
C ILE A 332 -17.00 -8.18 15.92
N THR A 333 -18.01 -8.95 15.55
CA THR A 333 -17.90 -10.40 15.33
C THR A 333 -17.20 -10.72 14.01
N ARG A 334 -16.54 -11.88 13.93
CA ARG A 334 -15.83 -12.35 12.71
C ARG A 334 -16.71 -12.51 11.46
N SER A 335 -18.03 -12.63 11.65
CA SER A 335 -19.02 -12.70 10.57
C SER A 335 -19.40 -11.33 9.98
N SER A 336 -18.99 -10.22 10.60
CA SER A 336 -19.30 -8.89 10.11
C SER A 336 -18.44 -8.52 8.92
N VAL A 337 -19.03 -7.82 7.95
CA VAL A 337 -18.32 -7.19 6.81
C VAL A 337 -17.31 -6.12 7.26
N ASN A 338 -17.43 -5.65 8.51
CA ASN A 338 -16.55 -4.66 9.13
C ASN A 338 -15.47 -5.28 10.02
N TYR A 339 -15.31 -6.62 10.01
CA TYR A 339 -14.27 -7.28 10.79
C TYR A 339 -12.88 -6.82 10.34
N PRO A 340 -12.02 -6.32 11.24
CA PRO A 340 -10.74 -5.77 10.85
C PRO A 340 -9.82 -6.87 10.32
N ASN A 341 -9.06 -6.53 9.28
CA ASN A 341 -8.13 -7.45 8.64
C ASN A 341 -6.73 -6.83 8.54
N HIS A 342 -5.78 -7.52 7.90
CA HIS A 342 -4.41 -7.03 7.75
C HIS A 342 -4.32 -5.70 6.98
N MET A 343 -5.29 -5.40 6.10
CA MET A 343 -5.36 -4.12 5.40
C MET A 343 -5.78 -2.99 6.35
N THR A 344 -6.62 -3.26 7.34
CA THR A 344 -6.95 -2.29 8.41
C THR A 344 -5.71 -1.90 9.20
N LEU A 345 -4.89 -2.87 9.61
CA LEU A 345 -3.64 -2.59 10.33
C LEU A 345 -2.64 -1.83 9.44
N THR A 346 -2.59 -2.16 8.15
CA THR A 346 -1.75 -1.47 7.16
C THR A 346 -2.19 -0.01 6.98
N ALA A 347 -3.50 0.25 6.85
CA ALA A 347 -4.09 1.58 6.76
C ALA A 347 -3.77 2.44 7.99
N ILE A 348 -3.87 1.85 9.19
CA ILE A 348 -3.50 2.50 10.45
C ILE A 348 -2.02 2.88 10.44
N ILE A 349 -1.11 1.97 10.09
CA ILE A 349 0.34 2.30 10.06
C ILE A 349 0.67 3.36 9.03
N HIS A 350 0.05 3.33 7.85
CA HIS A 350 0.23 4.41 6.90
C HIS A 350 -0.21 5.74 7.49
N THR A 351 -1.41 5.79 8.04
CA THR A 351 -1.99 6.99 8.65
C THR A 351 -1.11 7.58 9.75
N PHE A 352 -0.73 6.77 10.74
CA PHE A 352 0.10 7.27 11.85
C PHE A 352 1.55 7.50 11.41
N GLY A 353 2.09 6.70 10.50
CA GLY A 353 3.44 6.87 9.97
C GLY A 353 3.62 8.15 9.16
N TYR A 354 2.67 8.49 8.27
CA TYR A 354 2.67 9.73 7.50
C TYR A 354 2.53 11.00 8.36
N ASN A 355 2.10 10.84 9.61
CA ASN A 355 1.98 11.93 10.57
C ASN A 355 3.07 11.88 11.64
N ASP A 356 4.15 11.14 11.42
CA ASP A 356 5.28 11.05 12.34
C ASP A 356 4.90 10.50 13.74
N ARG A 357 4.01 9.50 13.75
CA ARG A 357 3.44 8.86 14.94
C ARG A 357 3.54 7.33 14.87
N VAL A 358 4.62 6.80 14.29
CA VAL A 358 4.82 5.35 14.09
C VAL A 358 4.62 4.54 15.37
N ALA A 359 5.19 5.00 16.49
CA ALA A 359 5.02 4.33 17.79
C ALA A 359 3.55 4.23 18.24
N GLU A 360 2.72 5.21 17.91
CA GLU A 360 1.28 5.17 18.22
C GLU A 360 0.54 4.21 17.29
N GLY A 361 0.88 4.20 16.00
CA GLY A 361 0.37 3.21 15.05
C GLY A 361 0.70 1.78 15.50
N LEU A 362 1.90 1.53 16.02
CA LEU A 362 2.30 0.23 16.54
C LEU A 362 1.45 -0.20 17.75
N ARG A 363 1.14 0.72 18.67
CA ARG A 363 0.22 0.47 19.80
C ARG A 363 -1.19 0.08 19.32
N PHE A 364 -1.68 0.67 18.22
CA PHE A 364 -2.94 0.22 17.62
C PHE A 364 -2.80 -1.20 17.07
N ILE A 365 -1.75 -1.50 16.30
CA ILE A 365 -1.52 -2.87 15.78
C ILE A 365 -1.56 -3.91 16.89
N GLU A 366 -0.84 -3.66 17.98
CA GLU A 366 -0.82 -4.55 19.15
C GLU A 366 -2.23 -4.83 19.66
N LYS A 367 -3.00 -3.76 19.89
CA LYS A 367 -4.38 -3.90 20.39
C LYS A 367 -5.29 -4.61 19.42
N PHE A 368 -5.19 -4.33 18.13
CA PHE A 368 -5.99 -5.03 17.13
C PHE A 368 -5.61 -6.51 17.05
N SER A 369 -4.33 -6.82 17.05
CA SER A 369 -3.84 -8.20 17.05
C SER A 369 -4.32 -8.98 18.27
N GLU A 370 -4.25 -8.37 19.46
CA GLU A 370 -4.73 -8.97 20.71
C GLU A 370 -6.25 -9.13 20.74
N ALA A 371 -7.00 -8.07 20.39
CA ALA A 371 -8.46 -8.03 20.48
C ALA A 371 -9.15 -8.93 19.45
N TYR A 372 -8.62 -8.95 18.22
CA TYR A 372 -9.23 -9.63 17.07
C TYR A 372 -8.45 -10.88 16.63
N HIS A 373 -7.46 -11.31 17.42
CA HIS A 373 -6.62 -12.47 17.10
C HIS A 373 -6.02 -12.42 15.68
N ILE A 374 -5.68 -11.22 15.21
CA ILE A 374 -5.06 -11.03 13.90
C ILE A 374 -3.59 -11.44 14.02
N ASN A 375 -3.25 -12.58 13.45
CA ASN A 375 -1.88 -13.09 13.46
C ASN A 375 -1.00 -12.25 12.52
N LEU A 376 -0.07 -11.50 13.12
CA LEU A 376 0.87 -10.59 12.44
C LEU A 376 1.95 -11.32 11.62
N PHE A 377 2.02 -12.65 11.68
CA PHE A 377 3.06 -13.45 11.07
C PHE A 377 2.61 -14.21 9.81
N TYR A 378 1.31 -14.17 9.47
CA TYR A 378 0.84 -14.73 8.19
C TYR A 378 1.47 -14.02 6.99
N PHE A 379 1.57 -14.71 5.86
CA PHE A 379 2.14 -14.14 4.64
C PHE A 379 1.43 -12.84 4.21
N SER A 380 0.10 -12.79 4.36
CA SER A 380 -0.74 -11.63 4.02
C SER A 380 -0.45 -10.37 4.83
N THR A 381 0.28 -10.46 5.94
CA THR A 381 0.65 -9.30 6.77
C THR A 381 1.94 -8.61 6.32
N GLY A 382 2.57 -9.07 5.24
CA GLY A 382 3.76 -8.41 4.68
C GLY A 382 3.60 -6.90 4.44
N PRO A 383 2.44 -6.39 3.95
CA PRO A 383 2.20 -4.95 3.83
C PRO A 383 2.34 -4.18 5.15
N ILE A 384 1.97 -4.78 6.28
CA ILE A 384 2.07 -4.15 7.61
C ILE A 384 3.54 -3.88 7.95
N TRP A 385 4.38 -4.89 7.78
CA TRP A 385 5.82 -4.82 8.08
C TRP A 385 6.56 -3.92 7.11
N GLU A 386 6.20 -3.95 5.83
CA GLU A 386 6.73 -3.02 4.84
C GLU A 386 6.37 -1.58 5.21
N ALA A 387 5.12 -1.31 5.57
CA ALA A 387 4.69 0.02 6.00
C ALA A 387 5.40 0.46 7.29
N LEU A 388 5.59 -0.44 8.27
CA LEU A 388 6.32 -0.15 9.51
C LEU A 388 7.77 0.24 9.21
N LEU A 389 8.49 -0.54 8.41
CA LEU A 389 9.88 -0.24 8.04
C LEU A 389 9.97 1.04 7.20
N ARG A 390 9.07 1.22 6.23
CA ARG A 390 8.96 2.42 5.40
C ARG A 390 8.83 3.68 6.24
N TRP A 391 7.85 3.71 7.14
CA TRP A 391 7.60 4.90 7.94
C TRP A 391 8.64 5.09 9.01
N SER A 392 9.15 4.01 9.62
CA SER A 392 10.24 4.14 10.59
C SER A 392 11.46 4.80 9.94
N TYR A 393 11.82 4.41 8.71
CA TYR A 393 12.84 5.06 7.91
C TYR A 393 12.53 6.54 7.64
N HIS A 394 11.40 6.85 7.02
CA HIS A 394 11.09 8.24 6.66
C HIS A 394 10.91 9.17 7.87
N THR A 395 10.55 8.63 9.02
CA THR A 395 10.35 9.41 10.25
C THR A 395 11.55 9.36 11.19
N THR A 396 12.68 8.79 10.76
CA THR A 396 13.93 8.85 11.51
C THR A 396 14.50 10.28 11.49
N THR A 397 15.21 10.68 12.55
CA THR A 397 15.93 11.96 12.65
C THR A 397 16.80 12.23 11.41
N PRO A 398 16.92 13.49 10.93
CA PRO A 398 16.75 14.72 11.71
C PRO A 398 15.33 15.33 11.71
N LYS A 399 14.38 14.84 10.90
CA LYS A 399 13.09 15.53 10.70
C LYS A 399 11.87 14.87 11.37
N GLY A 400 11.98 13.64 11.85
CA GLY A 400 10.88 12.93 12.52
C GLY A 400 11.18 12.54 13.97
N ASN A 401 10.19 11.92 14.61
CA ASN A 401 10.17 11.53 16.01
C ASN A 401 10.51 10.05 16.23
N THR A 402 10.80 9.29 15.18
CA THR A 402 11.15 7.87 15.30
C THR A 402 12.65 7.71 15.62
N PRO A 403 13.01 6.94 16.66
CA PRO A 403 14.41 6.63 16.97
C PRO A 403 15.10 5.88 15.83
N VAL A 404 16.40 6.12 15.65
CA VAL A 404 17.22 5.47 14.61
C VAL A 404 17.22 3.94 14.78
N GLU A 405 17.15 3.47 16.02
CA GLU A 405 17.17 2.04 16.38
C GLU A 405 15.83 1.33 16.10
N ALA A 406 14.77 2.08 15.81
CA ALA A 406 13.44 1.51 15.61
C ALA A 406 13.40 0.56 14.41
N ILE A 407 14.08 0.90 13.31
CA ILE A 407 14.14 0.08 12.10
C ILE A 407 14.81 -1.25 12.38
N GLU A 408 15.96 -1.25 13.06
CA GLU A 408 16.69 -2.47 13.43
C GLU A 408 15.90 -3.34 14.41
N SER A 409 15.18 -2.69 15.33
CA SER A 409 14.32 -3.38 16.30
C SER A 409 13.14 -4.07 15.60
N ILE A 410 12.46 -3.36 14.69
CA ILE A 410 11.36 -3.91 13.88
C ILE A 410 11.87 -5.04 13.00
N TRP A 411 13.04 -4.88 12.37
CA TRP A 411 13.64 -5.91 11.55
C TRP A 411 14.02 -7.16 12.33
N SER A 412 14.62 -6.99 13.51
CA SER A 412 15.00 -8.09 14.39
C SER A 412 13.78 -8.86 14.87
N LEU A 413 12.68 -8.17 15.21
CA LEU A 413 11.41 -8.80 15.53
C LEU A 413 10.86 -9.60 14.36
N LEU A 414 10.84 -9.00 13.17
CA LEU A 414 10.37 -9.66 11.96
C LEU A 414 11.14 -10.96 11.72
N ARG A 415 12.47 -10.94 11.86
CA ARG A 415 13.33 -12.13 11.70
C ARG A 415 13.07 -13.19 12.77
N GLN A 416 12.99 -12.78 14.04
CA GLN A 416 12.74 -13.69 15.15
C GLN A 416 11.41 -14.42 15.01
N GLN A 417 10.36 -13.69 14.62
CA GLN A 417 9.00 -14.21 14.65
C GLN A 417 8.59 -14.93 13.37
N ARG A 418 8.97 -14.40 12.20
CA ARG A 418 8.59 -15.06 10.93
C ARG A 418 9.38 -16.32 10.67
N LYS A 419 10.43 -16.63 11.46
CA LYS A 419 11.47 -17.61 11.11
C LYS A 419 11.67 -17.51 9.60
N LEU A 420 12.11 -16.35 9.09
CA LEU A 420 12.37 -16.14 7.65
C LEU A 420 13.42 -17.17 7.21
N GLN A 421 12.96 -18.40 7.04
CA GLN A 421 13.68 -19.61 6.75
C GLN A 421 13.22 -19.99 5.35
N PRO A 422 14.13 -20.45 4.48
CA PRO A 422 13.85 -20.63 3.05
C PRO A 422 12.90 -21.80 2.72
N SER A 423 12.08 -22.31 3.64
CA SER A 423 11.41 -23.60 3.46
C SER A 423 10.24 -23.56 2.47
N GLY A 424 10.56 -23.89 1.21
CA GLY A 424 9.94 -25.06 0.55
C GLY A 424 8.69 -24.92 -0.30
N SER A 425 7.62 -24.22 0.09
CA SER A 425 6.33 -24.40 -0.60
C SER A 425 6.08 -23.39 -1.73
N SER A 426 6.27 -23.85 -2.96
CA SER A 426 6.31 -23.13 -4.25
C SER A 426 5.13 -22.21 -4.60
N SER A 427 3.89 -22.45 -4.16
CA SER A 427 2.73 -21.80 -4.80
C SER A 427 2.24 -20.48 -4.20
N ALA A 428 2.55 -20.15 -2.94
CA ALA A 428 2.11 -18.90 -2.30
C ALA A 428 3.17 -17.77 -2.35
N LEU A 429 4.23 -17.93 -3.16
CA LEU A 429 5.49 -17.19 -2.97
C LEU A 429 5.58 -15.84 -3.70
N HIS A 430 4.88 -15.63 -4.82
CA HIS A 430 5.19 -14.50 -5.71
C HIS A 430 4.86 -13.12 -5.16
N THR A 431 3.72 -12.94 -4.46
CA THR A 431 3.34 -11.64 -3.86
C THR A 431 4.24 -11.24 -2.68
N ASN A 432 4.93 -12.19 -2.06
CA ASN A 432 5.79 -11.94 -0.89
C ASN A 432 7.21 -11.49 -1.30
N VAL A 433 7.69 -11.88 -2.48
CA VAL A 433 9.05 -11.50 -2.93
C VAL A 433 9.18 -9.99 -3.01
N ARG A 434 8.21 -9.30 -3.63
CA ARG A 434 8.23 -7.85 -3.77
C ARG A 434 8.22 -7.13 -2.42
N GLN A 435 7.39 -7.57 -1.49
CA GLN A 435 7.32 -6.98 -0.15
C GLN A 435 8.64 -7.19 0.60
N THR A 436 9.21 -8.40 0.51
CA THR A 436 10.52 -8.71 1.11
C THR A 436 11.62 -7.82 0.53
N VAL A 437 11.67 -7.63 -0.80
CA VAL A 437 12.59 -6.70 -1.48
C VAL A 437 12.41 -5.28 -0.95
N ASN A 438 11.17 -4.81 -0.83
CA ASN A 438 10.87 -3.48 -0.31
C ASN A 438 11.29 -3.31 1.16
N MET A 439 11.11 -4.31 2.01
CA MET A 439 11.58 -4.28 3.40
C MET A 439 13.10 -4.12 3.47
N TYR A 440 13.84 -4.93 2.71
CA TYR A 440 15.31 -4.81 2.63
C TYR A 440 15.74 -3.45 2.07
N LYS A 441 15.03 -2.90 1.08
CA LYS A 441 15.29 -1.56 0.56
C LYS A 441 15.31 -0.52 1.68
N TYR A 442 14.35 -0.54 2.62
CA TYR A 442 14.33 0.44 3.71
C TYR A 442 15.48 0.25 4.72
N LEU A 443 15.92 -0.99 4.96
CA LEU A 443 17.10 -1.25 5.78
C LEU A 443 18.38 -0.73 5.13
N VAL A 444 18.57 -1.04 3.85
CA VAL A 444 19.73 -0.57 3.08
C VAL A 444 19.78 0.96 3.08
N LEU A 445 18.65 1.62 2.86
CA LEU A 445 18.56 3.08 2.92
C LEU A 445 18.88 3.62 4.32
N SER A 446 18.36 3.00 5.38
CA SER A 446 18.68 3.40 6.75
C SER A 446 20.16 3.25 7.07
N LYS A 447 20.79 2.13 6.70
CA LYS A 447 22.22 1.89 6.89
C LYS A 447 23.08 2.89 6.11
N ARG A 448 22.73 3.16 4.85
CA ARG A 448 23.38 4.17 4.02
C ARG A 448 23.35 5.54 4.68
N ASP A 449 22.18 5.98 5.16
CA ASP A 449 22.00 7.32 5.74
C ASP A 449 22.70 7.48 7.10
N ASN A 450 22.99 6.35 7.77
CA ASN A 450 23.81 6.29 8.98
C ASN A 450 25.30 6.03 8.69
N GLU A 451 25.72 6.05 7.42
CA GLU A 451 27.10 5.74 6.99
C GLU A 451 27.60 4.35 7.46
N ASP A 452 26.67 3.42 7.75
CA ASP A 452 26.96 2.05 8.18
C ASP A 452 27.10 1.11 6.96
N TYR A 453 28.14 1.35 6.16
CA TYR A 453 28.42 0.56 4.95
C TYR A 453 28.78 -0.89 5.27
N GLN A 454 29.43 -1.15 6.41
CA GLN A 454 29.69 -2.51 6.88
C GLN A 454 28.40 -3.25 7.24
N GLY A 455 27.48 -2.58 7.94
CA GLY A 455 26.14 -3.11 8.20
C GLY A 455 25.36 -3.39 6.92
N MET A 456 25.49 -2.54 5.89
CA MET A 456 24.92 -2.82 4.55
C MET A 456 25.48 -4.10 3.94
N LEU A 457 26.79 -4.29 3.94
CA LEU A 457 27.41 -5.53 3.44
C LEU A 457 26.94 -6.76 4.21
N GLY A 458 26.72 -6.62 5.52
CA GLY A 458 26.13 -7.66 6.37
C GLY A 458 24.70 -8.06 5.98
N LEU A 459 24.00 -7.26 5.17
CA LEU A 459 22.69 -7.60 4.61
C LEU A 459 22.80 -8.50 3.37
N ILE A 460 23.90 -8.49 2.62
CA ILE A 460 24.02 -9.26 1.36
C ILE A 460 23.77 -10.76 1.57
N PRO A 461 24.41 -11.46 2.54
CA PRO A 461 24.11 -12.86 2.79
C PRO A 461 22.65 -13.10 3.19
N GLN A 462 22.03 -12.14 3.90
CA GLN A 462 20.62 -12.23 4.29
C GLN A 462 19.68 -12.11 3.08
N ILE A 463 20.00 -11.19 2.15
CA ILE A 463 19.28 -10.99 0.91
C ILE A 463 19.37 -12.24 0.04
N ILE A 464 20.58 -12.79 -0.15
CA ILE A 464 20.82 -14.01 -0.94
C ILE A 464 20.01 -15.19 -0.39
N ASN A 465 20.00 -15.36 0.94
CA ASN A 465 19.26 -16.46 1.57
C ASN A 465 17.74 -16.23 1.63
N GLY A 466 17.31 -14.96 1.66
CA GLY A 466 15.91 -14.57 1.84
C GLY A 466 15.11 -14.39 0.55
N ILE A 467 15.76 -14.01 -0.55
CA ILE A 467 15.10 -13.70 -1.83
C ILE A 467 15.31 -14.85 -2.82
N LYS A 468 14.26 -15.64 -3.05
CA LYS A 468 14.34 -16.80 -3.94
C LYS A 468 14.37 -16.47 -5.42
N ASN A 469 13.82 -15.32 -5.83
CA ASN A 469 13.83 -14.90 -7.22
C ASN A 469 15.24 -14.37 -7.57
N PRO A 470 15.98 -15.01 -8.50
CA PRO A 470 17.33 -14.58 -8.84
C PRO A 470 17.40 -13.14 -9.36
N LYS A 471 16.40 -12.69 -10.13
CA LYS A 471 16.38 -11.32 -10.68
C LYS A 471 16.21 -10.26 -9.60
N ASP A 472 15.32 -10.49 -8.64
CA ASP A 472 15.09 -9.57 -7.53
C ASP A 472 16.29 -9.57 -6.56
N CYS A 473 16.91 -10.74 -6.36
CA CYS A 473 18.12 -10.89 -5.57
C CYS A 473 19.30 -10.15 -6.22
N ASP A 474 19.58 -10.40 -7.51
CA ASP A 474 20.59 -9.72 -8.32
C ASP A 474 20.42 -8.19 -8.23
N PHE A 475 19.21 -7.70 -8.50
CA PHE A 475 18.90 -6.27 -8.43
C PHE A 475 19.26 -5.66 -7.06
N LEU A 476 18.85 -6.32 -5.97
CA LEU A 476 19.03 -5.77 -4.64
C LEU A 476 20.48 -5.90 -4.16
N VAL A 477 21.12 -7.06 -4.36
CA VAL A 477 22.54 -7.27 -4.05
C VAL A 477 23.40 -6.29 -4.82
N GLY A 478 23.16 -6.14 -6.13
CA GLY A 478 23.85 -5.16 -6.96
C GLY A 478 23.69 -3.74 -6.45
N LYS A 479 22.50 -3.36 -5.98
CA LYS A 479 22.26 -2.05 -5.37
C LYS A 479 23.00 -1.85 -4.04
N VAL A 480 22.97 -2.84 -3.13
CA VAL A 480 23.70 -2.79 -1.85
C VAL A 480 25.20 -2.68 -2.11
N MET A 481 25.71 -3.50 -3.03
CA MET A 481 27.12 -3.52 -3.44
C MET A 481 27.56 -2.15 -3.97
N LEU A 482 26.82 -1.59 -4.94
CA LEU A 482 27.14 -0.30 -5.54
C LEU A 482 27.08 0.85 -4.52
N MET A 483 26.09 0.85 -3.62
CA MET A 483 25.98 1.86 -2.56
C MET A 483 27.13 1.75 -1.55
N SER A 484 27.55 0.54 -1.20
CA SER A 484 28.65 0.31 -0.27
C SER A 484 29.99 0.73 -0.87
N ILE A 485 30.25 0.38 -2.13
CA ILE A 485 31.47 0.78 -2.87
C ILE A 485 31.55 2.31 -2.97
N LYS A 486 30.44 2.97 -3.33
CA LYS A 486 30.38 4.44 -3.36
C LYS A 486 30.70 5.06 -2.00
N GLY A 487 30.16 4.50 -0.93
CA GLY A 487 30.46 4.89 0.43
C GLY A 487 31.94 4.76 0.76
N PHE A 488 32.48 3.55 0.70
CA PHE A 488 33.89 3.30 1.05
C PHE A 488 34.87 4.12 0.21
N ALA A 489 34.60 4.28 -1.09
CA ALA A 489 35.43 5.11 -1.95
C ALA A 489 35.41 6.60 -1.53
N GLN A 490 34.28 7.13 -1.06
CA GLN A 490 34.19 8.50 -0.51
C GLN A 490 35.05 8.69 0.75
N PHE A 491 35.27 7.62 1.52
CA PHE A 491 36.16 7.61 2.69
C PHE A 491 37.61 7.20 2.35
N GLY A 492 37.95 7.00 1.07
CA GLY A 492 39.29 6.58 0.63
C GLY A 492 39.63 5.11 0.89
N GLU A 493 38.66 4.28 1.25
CA GLU A 493 38.86 2.87 1.61
C GLU A 493 38.83 1.96 0.36
N MET A 494 39.72 2.18 -0.60
CA MET A 494 39.73 1.49 -1.90
C MET A 494 39.95 -0.02 -1.78
N GLU A 495 40.74 -0.49 -0.81
CA GLU A 495 40.96 -1.92 -0.57
C GLU A 495 39.65 -2.65 -0.26
N LYS A 496 38.73 -2.02 0.47
CA LYS A 496 37.41 -2.60 0.76
C LYS A 496 36.55 -2.65 -0.48
N CYS A 497 36.67 -1.69 -1.39
CA CYS A 497 35.96 -1.73 -2.68
C CYS A 497 36.37 -2.96 -3.51
N ASP A 498 37.68 -3.26 -3.55
CA ASP A 498 38.20 -4.43 -4.25
C ASP A 498 37.78 -5.74 -3.56
N GLU A 499 37.77 -5.78 -2.22
CA GLU A 499 37.25 -6.93 -1.46
C GLU A 499 35.78 -7.20 -1.81
N ILE A 500 34.94 -6.15 -1.81
CA ILE A 500 33.51 -6.25 -2.15
C ILE A 500 33.33 -6.78 -3.57
N LEU A 501 34.08 -6.25 -4.55
CA LEU A 501 34.03 -6.69 -5.93
C LEU A 501 34.44 -8.16 -6.07
N SER A 502 35.55 -8.55 -5.44
CA SER A 502 36.03 -9.94 -5.47
C SER A 502 35.00 -10.90 -4.86
N LYS A 503 34.38 -10.50 -3.75
CA LYS A 503 33.45 -11.34 -3.00
C LYS A 503 32.08 -11.48 -3.66
N TYR A 504 31.57 -10.41 -4.28
CA TYR A 504 30.18 -10.35 -4.74
C TYR A 504 29.99 -10.21 -6.26
N SER A 505 31.06 -10.22 -7.06
CA SER A 505 30.95 -10.04 -8.52
C SER A 505 30.03 -11.02 -9.23
N ASN A 506 29.93 -12.24 -8.70
CA ASN A 506 29.18 -13.33 -9.31
C ASN A 506 27.66 -13.21 -9.10
N TYR A 507 27.20 -12.34 -8.20
CA TYR A 507 25.78 -12.17 -7.91
C TYR A 507 25.10 -11.12 -8.81
N SER A 508 25.87 -10.17 -9.36
CA SER A 508 25.33 -9.12 -10.21
C SER A 508 26.38 -8.64 -11.21
N VAL A 509 26.33 -9.17 -12.44
CA VAL A 509 27.28 -8.81 -13.52
C VAL A 509 27.19 -7.32 -13.83
N GLU A 510 25.97 -6.79 -13.93
CA GLU A 510 25.74 -5.39 -14.27
C GLU A 510 26.21 -4.44 -13.17
N ALA A 511 25.89 -4.73 -11.89
CA ALA A 511 26.36 -3.89 -10.80
C ALA A 511 27.89 -3.96 -10.65
N THR A 512 28.50 -5.10 -10.94
CA THR A 512 29.97 -5.26 -10.96
C THR A 512 30.60 -4.38 -12.03
N ARG A 513 30.04 -4.38 -13.24
CA ARG A 513 30.47 -3.53 -14.35
C ARG A 513 30.36 -2.04 -13.97
N LEU A 514 29.21 -1.63 -13.44
CA LEU A 514 28.98 -0.24 -13.00
C LEU A 514 29.93 0.18 -11.87
N ALA A 515 30.20 -0.70 -10.91
CA ALA A 515 31.12 -0.44 -9.82
C ALA A 515 32.57 -0.31 -10.30
N LYS A 516 33.03 -1.18 -11.21
CA LYS A 516 34.37 -1.07 -11.83
C LYS A 516 34.53 0.25 -12.58
N ASN A 517 33.55 0.62 -13.40
CA ASN A 517 33.58 1.89 -14.13
C ASN A 517 33.65 3.09 -13.16
N TYR A 518 32.88 3.04 -12.07
CA TYR A 518 32.90 4.09 -11.05
C TYR A 518 34.27 4.25 -10.37
N LEU A 519 34.93 3.15 -10.03
CA LEU A 519 36.26 3.17 -9.41
C LEU A 519 37.34 3.69 -10.37
N VAL A 520 37.26 3.34 -11.66
CA VAL A 520 38.16 3.88 -12.70
C VAL A 520 38.01 5.39 -12.82
N SER A 521 36.79 5.92 -12.85
CA SER A 521 36.57 7.37 -12.91
C SER A 521 37.09 8.09 -11.66
N ILE A 522 37.05 7.47 -10.49
CA ILE A 522 37.71 8.01 -9.28
C ILE A 522 39.23 8.04 -9.46
N GLN A 523 39.84 6.95 -9.92
CA GLN A 523 41.29 6.87 -10.12
C GLN A 523 41.81 7.87 -11.16
N ASN A 524 41.00 8.17 -12.17
CA ASN A 524 41.32 9.15 -13.20
C ASN A 524 41.06 10.60 -12.78
N ASN A 525 40.59 10.86 -11.55
CA ASN A 525 40.10 12.18 -11.09
C ASN A 525 39.00 12.78 -11.99
N GLU A 526 38.20 11.93 -12.65
CA GLU A 526 37.07 12.37 -13.50
C GLU A 526 35.83 12.72 -12.66
N LEU A 527 35.77 12.25 -11.41
CA LEU A 527 34.69 12.50 -10.47
C LEU A 527 35.17 13.35 -9.31
N ASP A 528 34.62 14.57 -9.19
CA ASP A 528 34.83 15.39 -8.01
C ASP A 528 33.93 14.89 -6.86
N PHE A 529 34.54 14.55 -5.73
CA PHE A 529 33.82 14.14 -4.52
C PHE A 529 33.05 15.30 -3.86
N SER A 530 33.35 16.55 -4.23
CA SER A 530 32.65 17.74 -3.73
C SER A 530 31.15 17.71 -4.06
N ASP A 531 30.76 17.10 -5.19
CA ASP A 531 29.37 16.91 -5.60
C ASP A 531 28.61 15.89 -4.73
N PHE A 532 29.32 15.10 -3.93
CA PHE A 532 28.76 13.99 -3.16
C PHE A 532 28.78 14.16 -1.65
N ARG A 533 29.48 15.16 -1.09
CA ARG A 533 29.44 15.46 0.36
C ARG A 533 28.05 15.97 0.77
N MET A 534 27.13 15.03 0.96
CA MET A 534 25.78 15.31 1.43
C MET A 534 25.79 15.54 2.95
N GLY A 535 25.83 16.81 3.35
CA GLY A 535 25.02 17.32 4.46
C GLY A 535 25.23 16.70 5.84
N LYS A 536 26.43 16.81 6.40
CA LYS A 536 26.59 17.27 7.79
C LYS A 536 27.70 18.30 7.80
N GLY A 537 27.37 19.51 8.24
CA GLY A 537 28.38 20.47 8.68
C GLY A 537 29.05 19.89 9.91
N ILE A 538 30.05 19.05 9.69
CA ILE A 538 31.02 18.71 10.72
C ILE A 538 31.95 19.93 10.74
N GLU A 539 31.74 20.82 11.70
CA GLU A 539 32.77 21.78 12.07
C GLU A 539 34.02 20.96 12.37
N ASN A 540 35.06 21.18 11.56
CA ASN A 540 36.34 20.52 11.70
C ASN A 540 36.97 20.97 13.03
N PRO A 541 37.11 20.11 14.06
CA PRO A 541 37.71 20.51 15.33
C PRO A 541 39.22 20.77 15.23
N ASN A 542 39.84 20.50 14.06
CA ASN A 542 41.28 20.63 13.83
C ASN A 542 41.64 21.83 12.93
N ALA A 543 40.76 22.83 12.81
CA ALA A 543 41.17 24.13 12.27
C ALA A 543 41.79 24.98 13.41
N GLU A 544 42.91 24.51 13.98
CA GLU A 544 43.76 25.31 14.86
C GLU A 544 44.91 25.94 14.05
N GLN A 545 45.04 27.26 14.24
CA GLN A 545 46.25 28.07 14.17
C GLN A 545 46.91 28.30 12.81
N VAL A 546 46.44 29.36 12.13
CA VAL A 546 47.37 30.28 11.45
C VAL A 546 47.30 31.62 12.18
N SER A 547 48.37 31.86 12.94
CA SER A 547 48.87 33.09 13.58
C SER A 547 48.05 34.38 13.42
N GLU A 548 47.56 34.85 14.56
CA GLU A 548 47.59 36.28 14.90
C GLU A 548 49.05 36.75 14.95
N ASP A 549 49.42 37.67 14.06
CA ASP A 549 50.48 38.66 14.28
C ASP A 549 50.33 39.77 13.23
N GLY A 550 50.04 41.00 13.66
CA GLY A 550 50.13 42.18 12.77
C GLY A 550 49.18 43.36 13.02
N PHE A 551 49.27 43.96 14.20
CA PHE A 551 49.24 45.41 14.49
C PHE A 551 48.32 46.42 13.75
N PHE A 552 47.68 47.23 14.59
CA PHE A 552 47.06 48.55 14.36
C PHE A 552 47.83 49.52 13.44
N SER A 553 47.10 50.23 12.55
CA SER A 553 47.20 51.70 12.43
C SER A 553 45.97 52.34 11.74
N THR A 554 45.20 53.09 12.53
CA THR A 554 44.57 54.41 12.32
C THR A 554 44.39 55.04 10.91
N ASN A 555 43.20 55.67 10.76
CA ASN A 555 42.80 56.82 9.93
C ASN A 555 42.69 56.53 8.41
N MET A 556 41.55 56.74 7.74
CA MET A 556 40.66 57.91 7.70
C MET A 556 39.24 57.48 7.29
#